data_AF-B1V2M3-F1
#
_entry.id   AF-B1V2M3-F1
#
_cell.length_a   1.000
_cell.length_b   1.000
_cell.length_c   1.000
_cell.angle_alpha   90.00
_cell.angle_beta   90.00
_cell.angle_gamma   90.00
#
_symmetry.space_group_name_H-M   'P 1'
#
loop_
_entity.id
_entity.type
_entity.pdbx_description
1 polymer ?
#
loop_
_entity_poly.entity_id
_entity_poly.type
_entity_poly.pdbx_seq_one_letter_code
_entity_poly.pdbx_strand_id
1 'polypeptide(L)' 'MNCDFCKEPFGKEFKINKSPNDFEQPNEAFIYLMENDTPGIVLMKNKSSSGWFDIKYCPFCGEKLMGGKNE' A
#
# COMPACT_ATOMS: atom_id res chain seq x y z
N MET A 1 0.55 14.47 7.15
CA MET A 1 -0.41 14.16 6.06
C MET A 1 -1.81 14.02 6.63
N ASN A 2 -2.84 14.51 5.94
CA ASN A 2 -4.25 14.39 6.38
C ASN A 2 -4.97 13.16 5.80
N CYS A 3 -4.24 12.29 5.10
CA CYS A 3 -4.76 11.08 4.48
C CYS A 3 -4.54 9.88 5.41
N ASP A 4 -5.62 9.16 5.74
CA ASP A 4 -5.55 7.95 6.57
C ASP A 4 -4.67 6.84 5.96
N PHE A 5 -4.54 6.81 4.63
CA PHE A 5 -3.73 5.83 3.91
C PHE A 5 -2.24 6.19 3.88
N CYS A 6 -1.87 7.42 4.27
CA CYS A 6 -0.49 7.87 4.28
C CYS A 6 0.07 8.02 5.71
N LYS A 7 -0.38 7.16 6.62
CA LYS A 7 0.15 7.11 7.98
C LYS A 7 1.44 6.31 7.97
N GLU A 8 2.46 6.82 8.64
CA GLU A 8 3.69 6.08 8.86
C GLU A 8 3.54 5.19 10.12
N PRO A 9 4.17 4.00 10.14
CA PRO A 9 4.85 3.33 9.02
C PRO A 9 3.89 2.59 8.07
N PHE A 10 2.64 2.42 8.47
CA PHE A 10 1.62 1.70 7.72
C PHE A 10 0.35 2.55 7.59
N GLY A 11 -0.08 2.74 6.35
CA GLY A 11 -1.36 3.34 6.03
C GLY A 11 -2.52 2.46 6.48
N LYS A 12 -3.71 3.06 6.54
CA LYS A 12 -4.96 2.34 6.75
C LYS A 12 -5.12 1.21 5.71
N GLU A 13 -5.56 0.04 6.17
CA GLU A 13 -5.91 -1.08 5.29
C GLU A 13 -7.14 -0.74 4.43
N PHE A 14 -7.15 -1.24 3.19
CA PHE A 14 -8.27 -1.17 2.28
C PHE A 14 -8.56 -2.53 1.65
N LYS A 15 -9.83 -2.77 1.32
CA LYS A 15 -10.29 -4.02 0.72
C LYS A 15 -10.00 -4.03 -0.78
N ILE A 16 -9.59 -5.20 -1.27
CA ILE A 16 -9.51 -5.49 -2.70
C ILE A 16 -10.73 -6.32 -3.08
N ASN A 17 -11.52 -5.82 -4.04
CA ASN A 17 -12.70 -6.51 -4.52
C ASN A 17 -12.32 -7.73 -5.37
N LYS A 18 -13.16 -8.78 -5.29
CA LYS A 18 -12.94 -10.02 -6.04
C LYS A 18 -13.01 -9.75 -7.55
N SER A 19 -11.97 -10.15 -8.27
CA SER A 19 -11.98 -10.30 -9.72
C SER A 19 -13.11 -11.26 -10.17
N PRO A 20 -13.74 -11.05 -11.33
CA PRO A 20 -14.69 -12.01 -11.91
C PRO A 20 -14.08 -13.40 -12.15
N ASN A 21 -12.76 -13.47 -12.28
CA ASN A 21 -12.04 -14.72 -12.42
C ASN A 21 -11.98 -15.46 -11.07
N ASP A 22 -12.21 -16.77 -11.09
CA ASP A 22 -12.21 -17.60 -9.88
C ASP A 22 -10.80 -18.10 -9.51
N PHE A 23 -9.87 -17.15 -9.41
CA PHE A 23 -8.52 -17.41 -8.91
C PHE A 23 -8.40 -16.95 -7.46
N GLU A 24 -7.52 -17.62 -6.71
CA GLU A 24 -7.08 -17.12 -5.42
C GLU A 24 -6.40 -15.75 -5.61
N GLN A 25 -6.81 -14.75 -4.83
CA GLN A 25 -6.34 -13.39 -4.97
C GLN A 25 -6.21 -12.71 -3.60
N PRO A 26 -5.42 -11.62 -3.52
CA PRO A 26 -5.41 -10.75 -2.34
C PRO A 26 -6.79 -10.19 -2.05
N ASN A 27 -7.13 -10.05 -0.76
CA ASN A 27 -8.41 -9.51 -0.29
C ASN A 27 -8.28 -8.14 0.39
N GLU A 28 -7.07 -7.78 0.81
CA GLU A 28 -6.76 -6.56 1.54
C GLU A 28 -5.40 -6.01 1.07
N ALA A 29 -5.16 -4.72 1.29
CA ALA A 29 -3.85 -4.10 1.07
C ALA A 29 -3.69 -2.87 1.95
N PHE A 30 -2.45 -2.41 2.11
CA PHE A 30 -2.12 -1.16 2.79
C PHE A 30 -0.90 -0.50 2.14
N ILE A 31 -0.73 0.80 2.39
CA ILE A 31 0.45 1.54 1.95
C ILE A 31 1.55 1.39 3.02
N TYR A 32 2.72 1.00 2.59
CA TYR A 32 3.94 0.90 3.39
C TYR A 32 4.78 2.17 3.22
N LEU A 33 5.12 2.82 4.34
CA LEU A 33 5.81 4.10 4.43
C LEU A 33 6.86 4.07 5.55
N MET A 34 7.82 3.14 5.51
CA MET A 34 8.93 3.18 6.47
C MET A 34 9.95 4.25 6.10
N GLU A 35 10.48 4.91 7.13
CA GLU A 35 11.56 5.87 6.99
C GLU A 35 12.78 5.18 6.34
N ASN A 36 13.33 5.78 5.28
CA ASN A 36 14.43 5.24 4.47
C ASN A 36 14.12 4.02 3.58
N ASP A 37 12.86 3.72 3.36
CA ASP A 37 12.46 2.71 2.36
C ASP A 37 11.63 3.35 1.23
N THR A 38 11.49 2.62 0.12
CA THR A 38 10.63 3.04 -0.99
C THR A 38 9.17 2.80 -0.61
N PRO A 39 8.27 3.78 -0.82
CA PRO A 39 6.86 3.59 -0.50
C PRO A 39 6.28 2.48 -1.37
N GLY A 40 5.45 1.64 -0.78
CA GLY A 40 4.90 0.49 -1.50
C GLY A 40 3.45 0.24 -1.16
N ILE A 41 2.77 -0.56 -1.97
CA ILE A 41 1.50 -1.19 -1.61
C ILE A 41 1.79 -2.65 -1.29
N VAL A 42 1.45 -3.07 -0.08
CA VAL A 42 1.56 -4.47 0.35
C VAL A 42 0.21 -5.14 0.14
N LEU A 43 0.21 -6.26 -0.57
CA LEU A 43 -0.98 -7.06 -0.86
C LEU A 43 -1.12 -8.17 0.17
N MET A 44 -2.30 -8.26 0.77
CA MET A 44 -2.62 -9.20 1.83
C MET A 44 -3.62 -10.24 1.34
N LYS A 45 -3.36 -11.50 1.67
CA LYS A 45 -4.26 -12.63 1.50
C LYS A 45 -4.42 -13.31 2.86
N ASN A 46 -5.62 -13.33 3.41
CA ASN A 46 -5.92 -13.96 4.70
C ASN A 46 -4.96 -13.51 5.83
N LYS A 47 -4.68 -12.19 5.91
CA LYS A 47 -3.74 -11.58 6.88
C LYS A 47 -2.26 -11.96 6.70
N SER A 48 -1.89 -12.60 5.59
CA SER A 48 -0.50 -12.84 5.21
C SER A 48 -0.12 -11.98 4.01
N SER A 49 1.11 -11.47 3.98
CA SER A 49 1.63 -10.78 2.80
C SER A 49 1.75 -11.77 1.63
N SER A 50 1.29 -11.33 0.47
CA SER A 50 1.20 -12.16 -0.75
C SER A 50 1.93 -11.52 -1.94
N GLY A 51 2.33 -10.26 -1.82
CA GLY A 51 3.05 -9.52 -2.84
C GLY A 51 3.16 -8.05 -2.44
N TRP A 52 3.95 -7.31 -3.20
CA TRP A 52 4.12 -5.87 -3.01
C TRP A 52 4.56 -5.20 -4.32
N PHE A 53 4.37 -3.90 -4.43
CA PHE A 53 4.96 -3.09 -5.50
C PHE A 53 5.21 -1.65 -5.05
N ASP A 54 6.26 -1.04 -5.60
CA ASP A 54 6.64 0.35 -5.34
C ASP A 54 5.61 1.35 -5.87
N ILE A 55 5.41 2.44 -5.14
CA ILE A 55 4.61 3.58 -5.56
C ILE A 55 5.31 4.91 -5.22
N LYS A 56 5.05 5.94 -6.02
CA LYS A 56 5.57 7.31 -5.78
C LYS A 56 4.52 8.28 -5.25
N TYR A 57 3.25 7.98 -5.46
CA TYR A 57 2.12 8.83 -5.13
C TYR A 57 1.05 8.00 -4.44
N CYS A 58 0.38 8.58 -3.44
CA CYS A 58 -0.77 7.94 -2.80
C CYS A 58 -1.93 7.82 -3.79
N PRO A 59 -2.48 6.61 -4.03
CA PRO A 59 -3.61 6.44 -4.94
C PRO A 59 -4.92 7.05 -4.41
N PHE A 60 -4.99 7.42 -3.13
CA PHE A 60 -6.21 7.94 -2.49
C PHE A 60 -6.25 9.46 -2.40
N CYS A 61 -5.11 10.12 -2.14
CA CYS A 61 -5.04 11.58 -2.02
C CYS A 61 -4.15 12.27 -3.05
N GLY A 62 -3.42 11.53 -3.88
CA GLY A 62 -2.55 12.06 -4.93
C GLY A 62 -1.24 12.67 -4.43
N GLU A 63 -1.03 12.80 -3.12
CA GLU A 63 0.20 13.33 -2.53
C GLU A 63 1.42 12.47 -2.90
N LYS A 64 2.54 13.13 -3.15
CA LYS A 64 3.83 12.46 -3.36
C LYS A 64 4.27 11.84 -2.04
N LEU A 65 4.57 10.55 -2.06
CA LEU A 65 5.05 9.81 -0.89
C LEU A 65 6.56 10.03 -0.77
N MET A 66 7.02 10.43 0.41
CA MET A 66 8.44 10.58 0.70
C MET A 66 8.96 9.28 1.31
N GLY A 67 9.46 8.38 0.47
CA GLY A 67 10.36 7.32 0.93
C GLY A 67 11.78 7.86 0.99
N GLY A 68 12.53 7.52 2.03
CA GLY A 68 13.85 8.11 2.22
C GLY A 68 14.83 7.67 1.14
N LYS A 69 15.07 8.53 0.15
CA LYS A 69 16.27 9.36 0.00
C LYS A 69 16.04 10.32 -1.17
N ASN A 70 16.18 11.61 -0.89
CA ASN A 70 16.42 12.61 -1.91
C ASN A 70 17.81 12.31 -2.50
N GLU A 71 17.87 11.79 -3.71
CA GLU A 71 19.08 11.80 -4.53
C GLU A 71 19.15 13.12 -5.31
#